data_AF-A0A9E2MGU7-F1
#
_entry.id   AF-A0A9E2MGU7-F1
#
_cell.length_a   1.000
_cell.length_b   1.000
_cell.length_c   1.000
_cell.angle_alpha   90.00
_cell.angle_beta   90.00
_cell.angle_gamma   90.00
#
_symmetry.space_group_name_H-M   'P 1'
#
loop_
_entity.id
_entity.type
_entity.pdbx_description
1 polymer ?
#
loop_
_entity_poly.entity_id
_entity_poly.type
_entity_poly.pdbx_seq_one_letter_code
_entity_poly.pdbx_strand_id
1 'polypeptide(L)' 'SVVNPSRILIRVPLFERDWRVPLKKELGVEWRLDPTHEIEYTQETFAAEMAEARLKVTHLEVRWGEIWSECKPIPRGV' A
#
# COMPACT_ATOMS: atom_id res chain seq x y z
N SER A 1 -21.86 -8.02 6.85
CA SER A 1 -21.59 -7.60 8.24
C SER A 1 -20.48 -6.58 8.22
N VAL A 2 -20.52 -5.57 9.10
CA VAL A 2 -19.41 -4.61 9.28
C VAL A 2 -18.50 -5.13 10.38
N VAL A 3 -17.18 -5.12 10.15
CA VAL A 3 -16.16 -5.52 11.13
C VAL A 3 -15.46 -4.28 11.69
N ASN A 4 -14.98 -4.34 12.93
CA ASN A 4 -14.25 -3.25 13.58
C ASN A 4 -12.95 -3.77 14.25
N PRO A 5 -11.93 -4.13 13.45
CA PRO A 5 -10.70 -4.71 13.98
C PRO A 5 -9.85 -3.65 14.68
N SER A 6 -9.24 -4.00 15.82
CA SER A 6 -8.27 -3.14 16.51
C SER A 6 -6.86 -3.20 15.91
N ARG A 7 -6.60 -4.20 15.05
CA ARG A 7 -5.33 -4.45 14.36
C ARG A 7 -5.61 -4.95 12.95
N ILE A 8 -4.96 -4.36 11.96
CA ILE A 8 -5.09 -4.70 10.54
C ILE A 8 -3.69 -5.02 10.02
N LEU A 9 -3.54 -6.16 9.35
CA LEU A 9 -2.31 -6.56 8.69
C LEU A 9 -2.51 -6.43 7.19
N ILE A 10 -1.65 -5.65 6.54
CA ILE A 10 -1.73 -5.38 5.11
C ILE A 10 -0.43 -5.83 4.47
N ARG A 11 -0.55 -6.54 3.35
CA ARG A 11 0.57 -6.87 2.47
C ARG A 11 0.22 -6.52 1.04
N VAL A 12 1.06 -5.72 0.41
CA VAL A 12 0.88 -5.27 -0.97
C VAL A 12 2.21 -5.17 -1.72
N PRO A 13 2.19 -5.32 -3.05
CA PRO A 13 3.34 -5.03 -3.92
C PRO A 13 3.95 -3.65 -3.72
N LEU A 14 5.29 -3.58 -3.71
CA LEU A 14 6.04 -2.33 -3.81
C LEU A 14 6.31 -2.00 -5.30
N PHE A 15 6.15 -0.74 -5.66
CA PHE A 15 6.37 -0.20 -7.00
C PHE A 15 7.79 -0.51 -7.51
N GLU A 16 8.82 -0.37 -6.68
CA GLU A 16 10.21 -0.67 -7.08
C GLU A 16 10.58 -2.16 -7.06
N ARG A 17 9.63 -3.08 -6.81
CA ARG A 17 9.93 -4.53 -6.77
C ARG A 17 10.42 -5.09 -8.10
N ASP A 18 10.05 -4.46 -9.20
CA ASP A 18 10.42 -4.85 -10.55
C ASP A 18 10.72 -3.60 -11.37
N TRP A 19 11.93 -3.52 -11.92
CA TRP A 19 12.42 -2.37 -12.69
C TRP A 19 11.57 -2.02 -13.91
N ARG A 20 10.76 -2.96 -14.43
CA ARG A 20 9.89 -2.71 -15.58
C ARG A 20 8.73 -1.79 -15.22
N VAL A 21 8.30 -1.77 -13.96
CA VAL A 21 7.21 -0.92 -13.46
C VAL A 21 7.59 0.57 -13.59
N PRO A 22 8.70 1.06 -13.01
CA PRO A 22 9.13 2.44 -13.20
C PRO A 22 9.43 2.78 -14.66
N LEU A 23 10.10 1.89 -15.41
CA LEU A 23 10.42 2.16 -16.81
C LEU A 23 9.15 2.33 -17.67
N LYS A 24 8.17 1.41 -17.55
CA LYS A 24 6.92 1.51 -18.31
C LYS A 24 6.14 2.78 -17.96
N LYS A 25 6.17 3.18 -16.68
CA LYS A 25 5.53 4.41 -16.22
C LYS A 25 6.20 5.64 -16.83
N GLU A 26 7.54 5.67 -16.88
CA GLU A 26 8.31 6.74 -17.54
C GLU A 26 8.01 6.81 -19.05
N LEU A 27 7.86 5.66 -19.71
CA LEU A 27 7.49 5.56 -21.12
C LEU A 27 6.02 5.88 -21.41
N GLY A 28 5.20 6.13 -20.39
CA GLY A 28 3.78 6.47 -20.54
C GLY A 28 2.89 5.32 -21.04
N VAL A 29 3.31 4.07 -20.84
CA VAL A 29 2.52 2.88 -21.23
C VAL A 29 1.90 2.20 -20.00
N GLU A 30 1.03 1.20 -20.21
CA GLU A 30 0.51 0.39 -19.11
C GLU A 30 1.66 -0.25 -18.33
N TRP A 31 1.75 0.11 -17.06
CA TRP A 31 2.93 -0.08 -16.22
C TRP A 31 2.71 -1.04 -15.05
N ARG A 32 1.44 -1.35 -14.74
CA ARG A 32 1.09 -2.34 -13.73
C ARG A 32 1.44 -3.75 -14.21
N LEU A 33 1.82 -4.62 -13.28
CA LEU A 33 2.30 -5.97 -13.62
C LEU A 33 1.17 -6.97 -13.82
N ASP A 34 -0.01 -6.68 -13.27
CA ASP A 34 -1.21 -7.50 -13.37
C ASP A 34 -2.39 -6.64 -13.85
N PRO A 35 -3.22 -7.12 -14.78
CA PRO A 35 -4.35 -6.36 -15.31
C PRO A 35 -5.45 -6.05 -14.28
N THR A 36 -5.46 -6.72 -13.14
CA THR A 36 -6.40 -6.48 -12.03
C THR A 36 -5.85 -5.51 -10.99
N HIS A 37 -4.57 -5.15 -11.06
CA HIS A 37 -4.02 -4.13 -10.17
C HIS A 37 -4.60 -2.77 -10.54
N GLU A 38 -5.03 -2.01 -9.54
CA GLU A 38 -5.44 -0.62 -9.73
C GLU A 38 -4.31 0.36 -9.40
N ILE A 39 -3.31 -0.11 -8.64
CA ILE A 39 -2.17 0.67 -8.18
C ILE A 39 -0.97 -0.26 -7.93
N GLU A 40 0.25 0.29 -7.98
CA GLU A 40 1.41 -0.32 -7.33
C GLU A 40 1.99 0.74 -6.38
N TYR A 41 2.17 0.37 -5.10
CA TYR A 41 2.47 1.33 -4.05
C TYR A 41 3.95 1.68 -3.99
N THR A 42 4.26 2.97 -3.86
CA THR A 42 5.47 3.38 -3.13
C THR A 42 5.16 3.39 -1.62
N GLN A 43 6.18 3.44 -0.76
CA GLN A 43 5.94 3.56 0.68
C GLN A 43 5.17 4.85 1.04
N GLU A 44 5.43 5.94 0.32
CA GLU A 44 4.79 7.24 0.52
C GLU A 44 3.32 7.21 0.14
N THR A 45 3.00 6.67 -1.04
CA THR A 45 1.61 6.55 -1.51
C THR A 45 0.80 5.60 -0.63
N PHE A 46 1.42 4.50 -0.17
CA PHE A 46 0.82 3.62 0.83
C PHE A 46 0.51 4.36 2.14
N ALA A 47 1.49 5.08 2.70
CA ALA A 47 1.31 5.80 3.96
C ALA A 47 0.23 6.90 3.84
N ALA A 48 0.17 7.59 2.70
CA ALA A 48 -0.85 8.60 2.43
C ALA A 48 -2.26 8.00 2.40
N GLU A 49 -2.45 6.90 1.68
CA GLU A 49 -3.77 6.23 1.62
C GLU A 49 -4.19 5.67 2.97
N MET A 50 -3.26 5.07 3.73
CA MET A 50 -3.57 4.60 5.09
C MET A 50 -4.05 5.76 5.97
N ALA A 51 -3.39 6.92 5.89
CA ALA A 51 -3.79 8.11 6.63
C ALA A 51 -5.19 8.62 6.21
N GLU A 52 -5.47 8.67 4.90
CA GLU A 52 -6.78 9.04 4.36
C GLU A 52 -7.88 8.08 4.83
N ALA A 53 -7.57 6.78 4.87
CA ALA A 53 -8.43 5.72 5.39
C ALA A 53 -8.58 5.74 6.93
N ARG A 54 -7.95 6.69 7.63
CA ARG A 54 -7.89 6.78 9.10
C ARG A 54 -7.28 5.54 9.74
N LEU A 55 -6.24 5.02 9.11
CA LEU A 55 -5.40 3.95 9.62
C LEU A 55 -4.02 4.53 9.95
N LYS A 56 -3.60 4.35 11.21
CA LYS A 56 -2.24 4.65 11.63
C LYS A 56 -1.35 3.45 11.33
N VAL A 57 -0.38 3.62 10.46
CA VAL A 57 0.71 2.66 10.27
C VAL A 57 1.55 2.61 11.56
N THR A 58 1.57 1.47 12.25
CA THR A 58 2.37 1.26 13.46
C THR A 58 3.63 0.45 13.21
N HIS A 59 3.66 -0.30 12.12
CA HIS A 59 4.85 -1.00 11.62
C HIS A 59 4.80 -1.03 10.10
N LEU A 60 5.97 -0.88 9.48
CA LEU A 60 6.16 -1.06 8.05
C LEU A 60 7.54 -1.65 7.83
N GLU A 61 7.60 -2.74 7.08
CA GLU A 61 8.84 -3.28 6.55
C GLU A 61 8.65 -3.67 5.08
N VAL A 62 9.73 -3.61 4.31
CA VAL A 62 9.74 -4.11 2.94
C VAL A 62 10.51 -5.42 2.93
N ARG A 63 9.87 -6.48 2.44
CA ARG A 63 10.51 -7.78 2.25
C ARG A 63 10.17 -8.32 0.88
N TRP A 64 11.21 -8.65 0.11
CA TRP A 64 11.08 -9.27 -1.20
C TRP A 64 10.20 -8.47 -2.17
N GLY A 65 10.29 -7.14 -2.12
CA GLY A 65 9.49 -6.26 -2.98
C GLY A 65 8.03 -6.11 -2.57
N GLU A 66 7.68 -6.48 -1.34
CA GLU A 66 6.33 -6.32 -0.79
C GLU A 66 6.41 -5.43 0.46
N ILE A 67 5.44 -4.52 0.61
CA ILE A 67 5.19 -3.82 1.87
C ILE A 67 4.46 -4.78 2.79
N TRP A 68 4.96 -4.93 4.01
CA TRP A 68 4.31 -5.63 5.12
C TRP A 68 4.05 -4.62 6.22
N SER A 69 2.79 -4.40 6.56
CA SER A 69 2.41 -3.35 7.50
C SER A 69 1.41 -3.82 8.55
N GLU A 70 1.63 -3.35 9.77
CA GLU A 70 0.60 -3.32 10.81
C GLU A 70 0.00 -1.91 10.87
N CYS A 71 -1.34 -1.87 10.80
CA CYS A 71 -2.13 -0.66 10.93
C CYS A 71 -3.13 -0.77 12.09
N LYS A 72 -3.45 0.36 12.71
CA LYS A 72 -4.51 0.49 13.72
C LYS A 72 -5.50 1.57 13.31
N PRO A 73 -6.82 1.38 13.49
CA PRO A 73 -7.78 2.46 13.27
C PRO A 73 -7.46 3.65 14.17
N ILE A 74 -7.48 4.84 13.60
CA ILE A 74 -7.47 6.09 14.36
C ILE A 74 -8.90 6.27 14.88
N PRO A 75 -9.10 6.33 16.22
CA PRO A 75 -10.42 6.56 16.78
C PRO A 75 -11.03 7.81 16.18
N ARG A 76 -12.31 7.76 15.81
CA ARG A 76 -13.05 9.00 15.56
C ARG A 76 -13.08 9.74 16.89
N GLY A 77 -12.49 10.94 16.93
CA GLY A 77 -12.59 11.81 18.09
C GLY A 77 -14.06 11.99 18.48
N VAL A 78 -14.30 12.07 19.79
CA VAL A 78 -15.54 12.60 20.37
C VAL A 78 -15.68 14.06 19.97
#